data_AF-X1PYH1-F1
#
_entry.id   AF-X1PYH1-F1
#
_cell.length_a   1.000
_cell.length_b   1.000
_cell.length_c   1.000
_cell.angle_alpha   90.00
_cell.angle_beta   90.00
_cell.angle_gamma   90.00
#
_symmetry.space_group_name_H-M   'P 1'
#
loop_
_entity.id
_entity.type
_entity.pdbx_description
1 polymer ?
#
loop_
_entity_poly.entity_id
_entity_poly.type
_entity_poly.pdbx_seq_one_letter_code
_entity_poly.pdbx_strand_id
1 'polypeptide(L)'
;MKYFLIIILFLFLFCEKPDEDLSNPLKYLETEDFPLYFQKLPYYGVNGRNGLETLKKDVLVDIKGIYVKGKFVSFLRTFNDSGLFYVPLKDSFSYNSETSLIVVRGTVASNGEPYLSEIEIKSFDDIGKIKDGVEENYPLLLNKIKDEIHNPKSKLRLEDIKTWHCAFSDSTLFVYGRTYDLMYEFDIGILLKKDGDTYSLMKIYAREFFKGE
;
A
#
# COMPACT_ATOMS: atom_id res chain seq x y z
N MET A 1 -34.53 -12.50 5.42
CA MET A 1 -33.25 -12.86 4.78
C MET A 1 -32.27 -11.70 4.96
N LYS A 2 -31.42 -11.79 5.97
CA LYS A 2 -30.24 -10.94 6.17
C LYS A 2 -29.12 -11.89 6.53
N TYR A 3 -28.20 -12.14 5.60
CA TYR A 3 -27.00 -12.91 5.90
C TYR A 3 -26.07 -12.01 6.73
N PHE A 4 -26.01 -12.30 8.01
CA PHE A 4 -25.04 -11.76 8.96
C PHE A 4 -23.73 -12.53 8.70
N LEU A 5 -22.94 -12.06 7.73
CA LEU A 5 -21.63 -12.63 7.43
C LEU A 5 -20.63 -12.07 8.44
N ILE A 6 -20.27 -12.91 9.39
CA ILE A 6 -19.26 -12.68 10.42
C ILE A 6 -17.91 -12.48 9.73
N ILE A 7 -17.41 -11.23 9.73
CA ILE A 7 -16.02 -10.91 9.43
C ILE A 7 -15.23 -11.20 10.72
N ILE A 8 -14.98 -12.49 10.95
CA ILE A 8 -13.76 -12.91 11.64
C ILE A 8 -12.64 -12.46 10.71
N LEU A 9 -11.65 -11.78 11.27
CA LEU A 9 -10.34 -11.50 10.69
C LEU A 9 -9.81 -12.76 9.96
N PHE A 10 -10.17 -12.93 8.69
CA PHE A 10 -9.61 -13.91 7.76
C PHE A 10 -8.37 -13.25 7.12
N LEU A 11 -7.36 -13.05 7.97
CA LEU A 11 -5.95 -13.34 7.61
C LEU A 11 -5.71 -14.87 7.55
N PHE A 12 -6.73 -15.67 7.84
CA PHE A 12 -6.88 -17.01 7.35
C PHE A 12 -7.51 -16.93 5.96
N LEU A 13 -7.01 -17.66 4.97
CA LEU A 13 -7.79 -18.26 3.88
C LEU A 13 -6.78 -19.28 3.39
N PHE A 14 -6.96 -20.57 3.72
CA PHE A 14 -6.03 -21.69 3.53
C PHE A 14 -4.83 -21.82 4.48
N CYS A 15 -5.02 -21.62 5.78
CA CYS A 15 -4.08 -22.14 6.79
C CYS A 15 -4.78 -23.26 7.59
N GLU A 16 -4.30 -24.50 7.46
CA GLU A 16 -4.80 -25.69 8.17
C GLU A 16 -4.45 -25.69 9.68
N LYS A 17 -3.97 -24.57 10.21
CA LYS A 17 -3.73 -24.38 11.64
C LYS A 17 -4.20 -22.99 12.07
N PRO A 18 -4.86 -22.87 13.23
CA PRO A 18 -5.19 -21.58 13.80
C PRO A 18 -3.87 -20.90 14.19
N ASP A 19 -3.47 -19.87 13.43
CA ASP A 19 -2.31 -19.03 13.71
C ASP A 19 -2.54 -18.28 15.03
N GLU A 20 -1.81 -18.68 16.07
CA GLU A 20 -1.64 -17.94 17.32
C GLU A 20 -1.12 -16.50 17.10
N ASP A 21 -0.59 -16.25 15.90
CA ASP A 21 0.28 -15.12 15.58
C ASP A 21 -0.44 -13.76 15.54
N LEU A 22 -1.74 -13.67 15.21
CA LEU A 22 -2.44 -12.38 15.04
C LEU A 22 -3.23 -11.88 16.25
N SER A 23 -3.21 -12.64 17.34
CA SER A 23 -3.85 -12.21 18.60
C SER A 23 -3.21 -10.94 19.18
N ASN A 24 -1.91 -10.75 18.91
CA ASN A 24 -1.09 -9.65 19.43
C ASN A 24 -0.38 -8.85 18.32
N PRO A 25 -0.99 -7.79 17.76
CA PRO A 25 -0.39 -6.98 16.70
C PRO A 25 0.89 -6.26 17.11
N LEU A 26 1.14 -6.07 18.41
CA LEU A 26 2.35 -5.44 18.93
C LEU A 26 3.63 -6.19 18.52
N LYS A 27 3.54 -7.51 18.32
CA LYS A 27 4.67 -8.34 17.83
C LYS A 27 5.15 -7.90 16.44
N TYR A 28 4.28 -7.29 15.65
CA TYR A 28 4.56 -6.86 14.27
C TYR A 28 4.81 -5.36 14.17
N LEU A 29 4.61 -4.62 15.27
CA LEU A 29 4.67 -3.17 15.28
C LEU A 29 6.12 -2.68 15.25
N GLU A 30 6.37 -1.70 14.38
CA GLU A 30 7.62 -0.97 14.25
C GLU A 30 7.35 0.52 14.32
N THR A 31 8.08 1.20 15.20
CA THR A 31 7.89 2.61 15.55
C THR A 31 9.16 3.44 15.41
N GLU A 32 10.32 2.84 15.12
CA GLU A 32 11.61 3.53 15.11
C GLU A 32 12.34 3.37 13.76
N ASP A 33 12.49 2.13 13.29
CA ASP A 33 13.28 1.81 12.09
C ASP A 33 12.41 1.65 10.85
N PHE A 34 12.21 2.77 10.15
CA PHE A 34 11.33 2.85 8.99
C PHE A 34 12.08 2.70 7.66
N PRO A 35 11.58 1.88 6.72
CA PRO A 35 12.10 1.87 5.36
C PRO A 35 11.70 3.14 4.60
N LEU A 36 12.46 3.51 3.55
CA LEU A 36 12.25 4.77 2.84
C LEU A 36 10.88 4.86 2.15
N TYR A 37 10.30 3.73 1.75
CA TYR A 37 8.96 3.68 1.19
C TYR A 37 7.87 4.07 2.22
N PHE A 38 8.13 3.92 3.51
CA PHE A 38 7.23 4.36 4.58
C PHE A 38 7.56 5.78 5.06
N GLN A 39 8.83 6.17 5.11
CA GLN A 39 9.21 7.51 5.61
C GLN A 39 8.61 8.67 4.81
N LYS A 40 8.22 8.44 3.55
CA LYS A 40 7.70 9.47 2.64
C LYS A 40 6.33 9.10 2.07
N LEU A 41 5.37 8.74 2.93
CA LEU A 41 4.02 8.46 2.48
C LEU A 41 3.39 9.72 1.82
N PRO A 42 2.93 9.63 0.57
CA PRO A 42 2.22 10.74 -0.07
C PRO A 42 0.84 10.96 0.52
N TYR A 43 0.44 12.23 0.59
CA TYR A 43 -0.93 12.65 0.92
C TYR A 43 -2.00 12.08 -0.02
N TYR A 44 -1.69 11.94 -1.30
CA TYR A 44 -2.64 11.48 -2.33
C TYR A 44 -2.23 10.14 -2.96
N GLY A 45 -1.34 9.38 -2.33
CA GLY A 45 -0.82 8.16 -2.94
C GLY A 45 0.19 8.40 -4.08
N VAL A 46 0.57 9.66 -4.37
CA VAL A 46 1.49 10.04 -5.46
C VAL A 46 2.56 11.01 -4.96
N ASN A 47 3.68 10.49 -4.45
CA ASN A 47 4.99 11.16 -4.29
C ASN A 47 6.06 10.07 -4.33
N GLY A 48 6.01 9.26 -5.38
CA GLY A 48 7.08 8.34 -5.68
C GLY A 48 8.12 9.00 -6.58
N ARG A 49 9.26 8.35 -6.76
CA ARG A 49 10.09 8.62 -7.95
C ARG A 49 9.43 7.93 -9.14
N ASN A 50 9.70 8.42 -10.34
CA ASN A 50 9.32 7.67 -11.52
C ASN A 50 10.17 6.38 -11.58
N GLY A 51 9.52 5.22 -11.52
CA GLY A 51 10.19 3.92 -11.50
C GLY A 51 10.95 3.57 -12.79
N LEU A 52 10.84 4.40 -13.82
CA LEU A 52 11.49 4.22 -15.12
C LEU A 52 12.66 5.20 -15.36
N GLU A 53 12.90 6.15 -14.46
CA GLU A 53 13.93 7.21 -14.64
C GLU A 53 15.33 6.68 -14.95
N THR A 54 15.68 5.52 -14.39
CA THR A 54 17.00 4.91 -14.56
C THR A 54 17.09 3.97 -15.77
N LEU A 55 15.95 3.72 -16.44
CA LEU A 55 15.87 2.82 -17.57
C LEU A 55 16.10 3.57 -18.88
N LYS A 56 16.75 2.89 -19.83
CA LYS A 56 16.97 3.44 -21.16
C LYS A 56 15.67 3.41 -21.97
N LYS A 57 15.52 4.40 -22.85
CA LYS A 57 14.47 4.44 -23.86
C LYS A 57 14.53 3.18 -24.75
N ASP A 58 13.36 2.75 -25.23
CA ASP A 58 13.13 1.64 -26.15
C ASP A 58 13.47 0.26 -25.57
N VAL A 59 13.64 0.17 -24.24
CA VAL A 59 13.81 -1.10 -23.52
C VAL A 59 12.44 -1.68 -23.16
N LEU A 60 12.26 -2.97 -23.41
CA LEU A 60 11.08 -3.72 -22.99
C LEU A 60 11.26 -4.19 -21.53
N VAL A 61 10.27 -3.91 -20.67
CA VAL A 61 10.30 -4.28 -19.26
C VAL A 61 8.98 -4.90 -18.80
N ASP A 62 9.08 -5.78 -17.80
CA ASP A 62 7.94 -6.33 -17.07
C ASP A 62 7.85 -5.65 -15.71
N ILE A 63 6.71 -5.03 -15.40
CA ILE A 63 6.47 -4.33 -14.14
C ILE A 63 5.19 -4.87 -13.50
N LYS A 64 5.31 -5.23 -12.22
CA LYS A 64 4.19 -5.65 -11.38
C LYS A 64 3.88 -4.54 -10.38
N GLY A 65 2.61 -4.16 -10.26
CA GLY A 65 2.20 -3.13 -9.32
C GLY A 65 0.70 -2.94 -9.23
N ILE A 66 0.28 -2.05 -8.33
CA ILE A 66 -1.13 -1.69 -8.17
C ILE A 66 -1.49 -0.63 -9.22
N TYR A 67 -2.49 -0.91 -10.03
CA TYR A 67 -3.01 0.05 -10.98
C TYR A 67 -3.74 1.19 -10.28
N VAL A 68 -3.37 2.42 -10.63
CA VAL A 68 -3.99 3.63 -10.13
C VAL A 68 -4.44 4.48 -11.30
N LYS A 69 -5.74 4.79 -11.34
CA LYS A 69 -6.34 5.67 -12.32
C LYS A 69 -6.34 7.10 -11.78
N GLY A 70 -5.25 7.83 -12.03
CA GLY A 70 -5.16 9.24 -11.67
C GLY A 70 -6.02 10.13 -12.57
N LYS A 71 -6.22 11.38 -12.14
CA LYS A 71 -7.00 12.38 -12.88
C LYS A 71 -6.41 12.73 -14.25
N PHE A 72 -5.08 12.76 -14.33
CA PHE A 72 -4.33 13.17 -15.52
C PHE A 72 -3.43 12.07 -16.09
N VAL A 73 -2.98 11.16 -15.25
CA VAL A 73 -2.08 10.07 -15.61
C VAL A 73 -2.51 8.80 -14.89
N SER A 74 -2.54 7.68 -15.61
CA SER A 74 -2.68 6.36 -15.01
C SER A 74 -1.29 5.77 -14.80
N PHE A 75 -1.10 5.04 -13.71
CA PHE A 75 0.22 4.52 -13.35
C PHE A 75 0.12 3.20 -12.59
N LEU A 76 1.23 2.47 -12.51
CA LEU A 76 1.40 1.40 -11.53
C LEU A 76 2.13 1.93 -10.30
N ARG A 77 1.63 1.60 -9.11
CA ARG A 77 2.31 1.87 -7.85
C ARG A 77 3.05 0.63 -7.38
N THR A 78 4.36 0.79 -7.17
CA THR A 78 5.26 -0.23 -6.63
C THR A 78 6.17 0.40 -5.58
N PHE A 79 6.98 -0.40 -4.90
CA PHE A 79 7.91 0.06 -3.88
C PHE A 79 9.13 -0.84 -3.76
N ASN A 80 10.19 -0.31 -3.16
CA ASN A 80 11.31 -1.09 -2.64
C ASN A 80 11.93 -0.32 -1.47
N ASP A 81 13.00 -0.82 -0.88
CA ASP A 81 13.66 -0.20 0.28
C ASP A 81 14.13 1.25 0.04
N SER A 82 14.27 1.68 -1.21
CA SER A 82 14.65 3.05 -1.57
C SER A 82 13.47 4.01 -1.73
N GLY A 83 12.22 3.54 -1.78
CA GLY A 83 11.04 4.40 -1.82
C GLY A 83 9.78 3.78 -2.42
N LEU A 84 8.73 4.60 -2.48
CA LEU A 84 7.55 4.37 -3.30
C LEU A 84 7.82 4.86 -4.73
N PHE A 85 7.26 4.17 -5.72
CA PHE A 85 7.41 4.52 -7.12
C PHE A 85 6.07 4.55 -7.83
N TYR A 86 5.94 5.48 -8.75
CA TYR A 86 4.90 5.44 -9.77
C TYR A 86 5.54 5.14 -11.11
N VAL A 87 4.86 4.33 -11.91
CA VAL A 87 5.28 3.95 -13.26
C VAL A 87 4.19 4.45 -14.21
N PRO A 88 4.38 5.63 -14.84
CA PRO A 88 3.39 6.18 -15.75
C PRO A 88 3.07 5.24 -16.90
N LEU A 89 1.79 5.14 -17.22
CA LEU A 89 1.28 4.37 -18.34
C LEU A 89 0.79 5.33 -19.42
N LYS A 90 1.10 5.05 -20.67
CA LYS A 90 0.58 5.81 -21.82
C LYS A 90 -0.94 5.80 -21.85
N ASP A 91 -1.52 4.64 -21.58
CA ASP A 91 -2.95 4.38 -21.70
C ASP A 91 -3.57 4.09 -20.33
N SER A 92 -4.84 4.51 -20.16
CA SER A 92 -5.65 4.11 -19.01
C SER A 92 -6.37 2.81 -19.31
N PHE A 93 -6.49 1.94 -18.31
CA PHE A 93 -7.23 0.69 -18.40
C PHE A 93 -8.57 0.76 -17.67
N SER A 94 -9.46 -0.18 -18.00
CA SER A 94 -10.79 -0.34 -17.38
C SER A 94 -10.77 -1.14 -16.07
N TYR A 95 -9.63 -1.17 -15.37
CA TYR A 95 -9.48 -1.86 -14.09
C TYR A 95 -9.84 -0.93 -12.91
N ASN A 96 -10.15 -1.53 -11.75
CA ASN A 96 -10.42 -0.79 -10.52
C ASN A 96 -9.13 -0.14 -9.99
N SER A 97 -9.17 1.17 -9.76
CA SER A 97 -8.06 1.91 -9.18
C SER A 97 -7.82 1.47 -7.73
N GLU A 98 -6.55 1.44 -7.29
CA GLU A 98 -6.12 1.11 -5.92
C GLU A 98 -6.31 -0.36 -5.50
N THR A 99 -7.01 -1.19 -6.27
CA THR A 99 -7.25 -2.60 -5.92
C THR A 99 -6.88 -3.60 -7.00
N SER A 100 -6.50 -3.15 -8.21
CA SER A 100 -6.10 -4.05 -9.29
C SER A 100 -4.59 -4.24 -9.28
N LEU A 101 -4.12 -5.43 -8.91
CA LEU A 101 -2.73 -5.84 -9.04
C LEU A 101 -2.51 -6.38 -10.45
N ILE A 102 -1.66 -5.71 -11.24
CA ILE A 102 -1.39 -6.12 -12.62
C ILE A 102 0.09 -6.31 -12.89
N VAL A 103 0.40 -7.26 -13.77
CA VAL A 103 1.71 -7.39 -14.40
C VAL A 103 1.57 -6.87 -15.82
N VAL A 104 2.37 -5.86 -16.14
CA VAL A 104 2.42 -5.19 -17.42
C VAL A 104 3.76 -5.45 -18.06
N ARG A 105 3.75 -5.87 -19.33
CA ARG A 105 4.90 -5.79 -20.22
C ARG A 105 4.77 -4.54 -21.08
N GLY A 106 5.81 -3.71 -21.16
CA GLY A 106 5.75 -2.50 -21.99
C GLY A 106 7.13 -1.96 -22.35
N THR A 107 7.15 -1.13 -23.40
CA THR A 107 8.36 -0.46 -23.90
C THR A 107 8.51 0.90 -23.22
N VAL A 108 9.68 1.16 -22.63
CA VAL A 108 10.02 2.46 -22.03
C VAL A 108 10.12 3.52 -23.13
N ALA A 109 9.20 4.48 -23.11
CA ALA A 109 9.24 5.65 -23.95
C ALA A 109 9.55 6.90 -23.10
N SER A 110 9.97 7.98 -23.74
CA SER A 110 10.17 9.27 -23.06
C SER A 110 9.87 10.42 -24.01
N ASN A 111 9.05 11.35 -23.53
CA ASN A 111 8.82 12.65 -24.16
C ASN A 111 8.70 13.71 -23.05
N GLY A 112 9.83 13.98 -22.39
CA GLY A 112 9.90 14.73 -21.13
C GLY A 112 10.12 13.76 -19.97
N GLU A 113 9.04 13.17 -19.46
CA GLU A 113 9.10 12.16 -18.40
C GLU A 113 9.00 10.74 -18.99
N PRO A 114 9.77 9.74 -18.48
CA PRO A 114 9.64 8.35 -18.91
C PRO A 114 8.28 7.72 -18.59
N TYR A 115 7.75 6.90 -19.50
CA TYR A 115 6.48 6.19 -19.33
C TYR A 115 6.50 4.85 -20.08
N LEU A 116 5.62 3.92 -19.70
CA LEU A 116 5.41 2.68 -20.45
C LEU A 116 4.45 2.89 -21.61
N SER A 117 4.86 2.39 -22.78
CA SER A 117 4.06 2.35 -24.02
C SER A 117 3.98 0.92 -24.55
N GLU A 118 3.14 0.69 -25.57
CA GLU A 118 2.99 -0.63 -26.21
C GLU A 118 2.70 -1.73 -25.19
N ILE A 119 1.75 -1.45 -24.31
CA ILE A 119 1.49 -2.22 -23.10
C ILE A 119 0.70 -3.48 -23.42
N GLU A 120 1.20 -4.61 -22.92
CA GLU A 120 0.53 -5.90 -22.84
C GLU A 120 0.28 -6.27 -21.37
N ILE A 121 -0.96 -6.60 -21.01
CA ILE A 121 -1.29 -7.10 -19.66
C ILE A 121 -0.99 -8.59 -19.59
N LYS A 122 -0.07 -9.00 -18.73
CA LYS A 122 0.34 -10.41 -18.53
C LYS A 122 -0.52 -11.14 -17.51
N SER A 123 -0.92 -10.45 -16.45
CA SER A 123 -1.78 -11.02 -15.41
C SER A 123 -2.51 -9.93 -14.64
N PHE A 124 -3.61 -10.33 -14.00
CA PHE A 124 -4.44 -9.48 -13.16
C PHE A 124 -4.86 -10.27 -11.92
N ASP A 125 -4.92 -9.56 -10.79
CA ASP A 125 -5.46 -10.04 -9.52
C ASP A 125 -6.20 -8.89 -8.83
N ASP A 126 -7.33 -9.19 -8.17
CA ASP A 126 -8.12 -8.20 -7.44
C ASP A 126 -7.85 -8.33 -5.94
N ILE A 127 -7.16 -7.34 -5.39
CA ILE A 127 -6.82 -7.28 -3.97
C ILE A 127 -7.83 -6.48 -3.15
N GLY A 128 -8.99 -6.12 -3.74
CA GLY A 128 -10.00 -5.28 -3.09
C GLY A 128 -10.42 -5.79 -1.72
N LYS A 129 -10.72 -7.09 -1.61
CA LYS A 129 -11.09 -7.72 -0.33
C LYS A 129 -10.01 -7.60 0.75
N ILE A 130 -8.74 -7.61 0.35
CA ILE A 130 -7.61 -7.50 1.29
C ILE A 130 -7.49 -6.07 1.81
N LYS A 131 -7.60 -5.08 0.91
CA LYS A 131 -7.63 -3.66 1.27
C LYS A 131 -8.82 -3.34 2.17
N ASP A 132 -10.02 -3.76 1.77
CA ASP A 132 -11.26 -3.55 2.53
C ASP A 132 -11.14 -4.18 3.93
N GLY A 133 -10.58 -5.40 4.03
CA GLY A 133 -10.33 -6.05 5.31
C GLY A 133 -9.37 -5.27 6.21
N VAL A 134 -8.32 -4.64 5.66
CA VAL A 134 -7.44 -3.75 6.41
C VAL A 134 -8.20 -2.53 6.95
N GLU A 135 -8.99 -1.88 6.10
CA GLU A 135 -9.75 -0.68 6.46
C GLU A 135 -10.79 -0.96 7.55
N GLU A 136 -11.56 -2.03 7.40
CA GLU A 136 -12.60 -2.42 8.36
C GLU A 136 -12.01 -2.80 9.73
N ASN A 137 -10.82 -3.40 9.75
CA ASN A 137 -10.16 -3.82 10.99
C ASN A 137 -9.27 -2.73 11.61
N TYR A 138 -9.01 -1.63 10.90
CA TYR A 138 -8.15 -0.55 11.37
C TYR A 138 -8.54 -0.01 12.76
N PRO A 139 -9.82 0.24 13.10
CA PRO A 139 -10.17 0.72 14.44
C PRO A 139 -9.79 -0.26 15.56
N LEU A 140 -9.93 -1.58 15.31
CA LEU A 140 -9.53 -2.60 16.27
C LEU A 140 -8.02 -2.70 16.40
N LEU A 141 -7.29 -2.60 15.28
CA LEU A 141 -5.83 -2.56 15.27
C LEU A 141 -5.33 -1.34 16.06
N LEU A 142 -5.82 -0.15 15.73
CA LEU A 142 -5.43 1.11 16.36
C LEU A 142 -5.62 1.04 17.88
N ASN A 143 -6.75 0.53 18.35
CA ASN A 143 -7.00 0.37 19.79
C ASN A 143 -5.96 -0.49 20.52
N LYS A 144 -5.31 -1.42 19.82
CA LYS A 144 -4.26 -2.29 20.39
C LYS A 144 -2.86 -1.69 20.33
N ILE A 145 -2.59 -0.76 19.41
CA ILE A 145 -1.25 -0.22 19.19
C ILE A 145 -1.10 1.26 19.60
N LYS A 146 -2.21 1.98 19.77
CA LYS A 146 -2.24 3.45 19.99
C LYS A 146 -1.32 3.93 21.11
N ASP A 147 -1.21 3.16 22.20
CA ASP A 147 -0.46 3.59 23.37
C ASP A 147 1.07 3.59 23.11
N GLU A 148 1.53 2.78 22.14
CA GLU A 148 2.93 2.73 21.71
C GLU A 148 3.29 3.81 20.68
N ILE A 149 2.30 4.36 19.98
CA ILE A 149 2.50 5.27 18.85
C ILE A 149 2.10 6.71 19.15
N HIS A 150 1.18 6.93 20.10
CA HIS A 150 0.55 8.22 20.29
C HIS A 150 1.49 9.21 20.97
N ASN A 151 1.66 10.39 20.38
CA ASN A 151 2.37 11.50 20.99
C ASN A 151 1.45 12.19 22.03
N PRO A 152 1.80 12.20 23.34
CA PRO A 152 0.93 12.75 24.38
C PRO A 152 0.62 14.25 24.23
N LYS A 153 1.40 14.98 23.43
CA LYS A 153 1.19 16.41 23.14
C LYS A 153 0.28 16.64 21.93
N SER A 154 -0.03 15.59 21.18
CA SER A 154 -0.87 15.67 20.00
C SER A 154 -2.35 15.62 20.36
N LYS A 155 -3.14 16.32 19.55
CA LYS A 155 -4.62 16.23 19.56
C LYS A 155 -5.13 15.56 18.29
N LEU A 156 -4.23 15.00 17.48
CA LEU A 156 -4.56 14.32 16.25
C LEU A 156 -5.41 13.09 16.57
N ARG A 157 -6.51 12.96 15.84
CA ARG A 157 -7.36 11.77 15.87
C ARG A 157 -6.80 10.76 14.90
N LEU A 158 -6.08 9.77 15.41
CA LEU A 158 -5.42 8.75 14.59
C LEU A 158 -6.45 7.95 13.78
N GLU A 159 -7.69 7.83 14.26
CA GLU A 159 -8.79 7.17 13.57
C GLU A 159 -9.23 7.85 12.26
N ASP A 160 -8.89 9.13 12.04
CA ASP A 160 -9.37 9.94 10.91
C ASP A 160 -8.62 9.69 9.58
N ILE A 161 -8.19 8.46 9.32
CA ILE A 161 -7.63 8.11 8.00
C ILE A 161 -8.74 8.05 6.96
N LYS A 162 -8.75 9.02 6.05
CA LYS A 162 -9.80 9.16 5.02
C LYS A 162 -9.55 8.36 3.75
N THR A 163 -8.30 8.00 3.50
CA THR A 163 -7.91 7.35 2.25
C THR A 163 -6.81 6.36 2.51
N TRP A 164 -7.01 5.16 1.99
CA TRP A 164 -6.05 4.07 2.02
C TRP A 164 -5.58 3.77 0.60
N HIS A 165 -4.28 3.51 0.51
CA HIS A 165 -3.58 3.29 -0.74
C HIS A 165 -2.89 1.93 -0.71
N CYS A 166 -2.70 1.36 -1.90
CA CYS A 166 -1.97 0.11 -2.05
C CYS A 166 -0.73 0.28 -2.95
N ALA A 167 0.36 -0.37 -2.60
CA ALA A 167 1.53 -0.57 -3.46
C ALA A 167 1.93 -2.05 -3.39
N PHE A 168 2.53 -2.56 -4.47
CA PHE A 168 2.91 -3.97 -4.52
C PHE A 168 4.32 -4.14 -5.11
N SER A 169 5.10 -5.04 -4.52
CA SER A 169 6.45 -5.37 -4.96
C SER A 169 6.72 -6.85 -4.72
N ASP A 170 7.24 -7.56 -5.72
CA ASP A 170 7.53 -9.00 -5.70
C ASP A 170 6.35 -9.89 -5.25
N SER A 171 6.29 -10.19 -3.96
CA SER A 171 5.25 -10.97 -3.28
C SER A 171 4.68 -10.21 -2.08
N THR A 172 4.83 -8.90 -2.00
CA THR A 172 4.48 -8.10 -0.83
C THR A 172 3.52 -6.98 -1.22
N LEU A 173 2.38 -6.95 -0.53
CA LEU A 173 1.39 -5.89 -0.58
C LEU A 173 1.62 -4.93 0.58
N PHE A 174 1.64 -3.64 0.27
CA PHE A 174 1.73 -2.58 1.25
C PHE A 174 0.45 -1.76 1.21
N VAL A 175 -0.36 -1.84 2.27
CA VAL A 175 -1.60 -1.08 2.44
C VAL A 175 -1.33 0.02 3.46
N TYR A 176 -1.53 1.28 3.08
CA TYR A 176 -1.10 2.39 3.93
C TYR A 176 -2.07 3.56 3.92
N GLY A 177 -2.04 4.32 5.00
CA GLY A 177 -2.90 5.46 5.24
C GLY A 177 -2.16 6.54 6.03
N ARG A 178 -2.69 7.75 5.94
CA ARG A 178 -2.16 8.92 6.65
C ARG A 178 -3.30 9.79 7.14
N THR A 179 -3.12 10.41 8.30
CA THR A 179 -3.91 11.55 8.75
C THR A 179 -3.02 12.61 9.40
N TYR A 180 -3.53 13.82 9.59
CA TYR A 180 -2.74 14.95 10.07
C TYR A 180 -3.62 16.08 10.59
N ASP A 181 -3.04 16.93 11.42
CA ASP A 181 -3.60 18.23 11.78
C ASP A 181 -2.59 19.36 11.42
N LEU A 182 -2.70 20.54 12.03
CA LEU A 182 -1.76 21.63 11.74
C LEU A 182 -0.33 21.34 12.21
N MET A 183 -0.16 20.53 13.26
CA MET A 183 1.10 20.35 13.99
C MET A 183 1.65 18.92 13.85
N TYR A 184 0.79 17.92 13.76
CA TYR A 184 1.15 16.51 13.78
C TYR A 184 0.72 15.78 12.51
N GLU A 185 1.47 14.73 12.18
CA GLU A 185 1.13 13.73 11.18
C GLU A 185 1.11 12.35 11.83
N PHE A 186 0.24 11.49 11.32
CA PHE A 186 0.20 10.07 11.64
C PHE A 186 0.27 9.26 10.35
N ASP A 187 1.26 8.39 10.28
CA ASP A 187 1.45 7.42 9.21
C ASP A 187 1.19 6.01 9.74
N ILE A 188 0.47 5.19 8.97
CA ILE A 188 0.36 3.76 9.20
C ILE A 188 0.50 2.98 7.91
N GLY A 189 1.20 1.85 7.98
CA GLY A 189 1.47 0.98 6.86
C GLY A 189 1.45 -0.48 7.29
N ILE A 190 0.60 -1.27 6.65
CA ILE A 190 0.44 -2.70 6.88
C ILE A 190 1.10 -3.44 5.72
N LEU A 191 2.15 -4.20 6.05
CA LEU A 191 2.91 -5.00 5.10
C LEU A 191 2.42 -6.45 5.16
N LEU A 192 1.97 -6.97 4.02
CA LEU A 192 1.38 -8.29 3.87
C LEU A 192 2.16 -9.09 2.83
N LYS A 193 2.55 -10.32 3.16
CA LYS A 193 3.17 -11.25 2.21
C LYS A 193 2.09 -12.03 1.49
N LYS A 194 2.16 -12.10 0.17
CA LYS A 194 1.34 -12.97 -0.67
C LYS A 194 1.97 -14.37 -0.72
N ASP A 195 1.24 -15.37 -0.25
CA ASP A 195 1.61 -16.78 -0.29
C ASP A 195 0.49 -17.55 -1.02
N GLY A 196 0.67 -17.79 -2.33
CA GLY A 196 -0.41 -18.32 -3.18
C GLY A 196 -1.57 -17.32 -3.31
N ASP A 197 -2.78 -17.75 -2.94
CA ASP A 197 -4.00 -16.92 -2.96
C ASP A 197 -4.27 -16.21 -1.62
N THR A 198 -3.30 -16.25 -0.72
CA THR A 198 -3.44 -15.86 0.69
C THR A 198 -2.49 -14.71 1.01
N TYR A 199 -2.81 -13.94 2.05
CA TYR A 199 -1.96 -12.88 2.56
C TYR A 199 -1.70 -13.06 4.04
N SER A 200 -0.43 -12.97 4.45
CA SER A 200 0.01 -13.07 5.84
C SER A 200 0.62 -11.76 6.32
N LEU A 201 0.37 -11.37 7.57
CA LEU A 201 0.93 -10.14 8.14
C LEU A 201 2.44 -10.28 8.35
N MET A 202 3.21 -9.34 7.80
CA MET A 202 4.66 -9.29 7.99
C MET A 202 5.07 -8.26 9.03
N LYS A 203 4.55 -7.03 8.89
CA LYS A 203 4.99 -5.88 9.68
C LYS A 203 3.91 -4.80 9.66
N ILE A 204 3.82 -4.05 10.75
CA ILE A 204 3.01 -2.85 10.89
C ILE A 204 3.97 -1.72 11.18
N TYR A 205 4.08 -0.77 10.26
CA TYR A 205 4.78 0.48 10.51
C TYR A 205 3.78 1.52 10.97
N ALA A 206 4.05 2.20 12.08
CA ALA A 206 3.20 3.28 12.54
C ALA A 206 4.02 4.33 13.27
N ARG A 207 3.73 5.60 13.01
CA ARG A 207 4.35 6.73 13.72
C ARG A 207 3.43 7.91 13.78
N GLU A 208 3.38 8.56 14.93
CA GLU A 208 2.88 9.91 15.08
C GLU A 208 4.05 10.84 15.36
N PHE A 209 4.16 11.93 14.60
CA PHE A 209 5.31 12.83 14.67
C PHE A 209 4.91 14.29 14.46
N PHE A 210 5.74 15.19 14.98
CA PHE A 210 5.55 16.62 14.77
C PHE A 210 6.09 17.01 13.39
N LYS A 211 5.36 17.85 12.64
CA LYS A 211 5.72 18.20 11.25
C LYS A 211 7.07 18.90 11.06
N GLY A 212 7.67 19.41 12.13
CA GLY A 212 8.98 20.05 12.12
C GLY A 212 10.14 19.18 12.58
N GLU A 213 9.91 17.88 12.81
CA GLU A 213 10.94 16.88 13.11
C GLU A 213 11.69 16.39 11.86
#